data_AF-A0A9J6AKM5-F1
#
_entry.id   AF-A0A9J6AKM5-F1
#
_cell.length_a   1.000
_cell.length_b   1.000
_cell.length_c   1.000
_cell.angle_alpha   90.00
_cell.angle_beta   90.00
_cell.angle_gamma   90.00
#
_symmetry.space_group_name_H-M   'P 1'
#
loop_
_entity.id
_entity.type
_entity.pdbx_description
1 polymer ?
#
loop_
_entity_poly.entity_id
_entity_poly.type
_entity_poly.pdbx_seq_one_letter_code
_entity_poly.pdbx_strand_id
1 'polypeptide(L)'
;MILKCIPQVLLCKVGFLRDVLLLPALNSGDETVISGLACFLSEIGHAAPSLITEASPEAFVLTDALLRCSLAGYILGLDADRGENVKSVKILFFPVFSALLDALLLRSQVDDSTFYGEGAMADLPDTLEQFRMSLTELLVDVCQLLGSAAFIQKIFLGGWTSNNVHIPWKEVEAKMFALNAIAEVIITETHDIDFSFVIQLVTILSSTPQDNAKGFMKLGDARIDEVVWKKEKHTENFVYKSAAEVVASYSKWISSCQTNARSLLLFLATGISEPLCSAACASALLKLCEDAATPMYEHSSLEILLWIGESLDERHLPLEDEEKVVSAITLILGSLPSKELKNNLLARLVSPCYEAIGKLIDENQDHSLRHNPASYSQLTNAARRGLHRLGTLFSHLSTESSAGSDVDDPLVALLGVFWQMLEKLFQSEHIGNAILSMAACRALSQAIQSSASILIEEFGSREEYGHLFVSIFERFSKSTSIMALTSSYICDQEPDLVEAFANFASIFIRCSLKEVLVVSGSILELSFQKAAICCTAMHRGAALAAMSFMSCKSGK
;
A
#
# COMPACT_ATOMS: atom_id res chain seq x y z
N MET A 1 0.53 -41.23 -31.74
CA MET A 1 -0.93 -41.19 -31.99
C MET A 1 -1.74 -41.42 -30.72
N ILE A 2 -1.64 -42.58 -30.05
CA ILE A 2 -2.55 -42.97 -28.95
C ILE A 2 -2.75 -41.88 -27.87
N LEU A 3 -1.70 -41.23 -27.38
CA LEU A 3 -1.84 -40.15 -26.37
C LEU A 3 -2.68 -38.94 -26.83
N LYS A 4 -2.73 -38.62 -28.14
CA LYS A 4 -3.56 -37.50 -28.65
C LYS A 4 -5.06 -37.84 -28.71
N CYS A 5 -5.42 -39.13 -28.72
CA CYS A 5 -6.82 -39.55 -28.81
C CYS A 5 -7.51 -39.65 -27.44
N ILE A 6 -6.73 -39.77 -26.35
CA ILE A 6 -7.29 -39.95 -25.00
C ILE A 6 -8.16 -38.75 -24.58
N PRO A 7 -7.72 -37.48 -24.69
CA PRO A 7 -8.56 -36.35 -24.30
C PRO A 7 -9.85 -36.26 -25.12
N GLN A 8 -9.79 -36.54 -26.43
CA GLN A 8 -10.96 -36.50 -27.32
C GLN A 8 -12.00 -37.57 -26.97
N VAL A 9 -11.58 -38.79 -26.61
CA VAL A 9 -12.48 -39.86 -26.15
C VAL A 9 -13.09 -39.54 -24.79
N LEU A 10 -12.33 -38.90 -23.90
CA LEU A 10 -12.81 -38.47 -22.58
C LEU A 10 -13.80 -37.29 -22.69
N LEU A 11 -13.56 -36.33 -23.59
CA LEU A 11 -14.45 -35.20 -23.90
C LEU A 11 -15.87 -35.68 -24.22
N CYS A 12 -16.00 -36.70 -25.08
CA CYS A 12 -17.29 -37.34 -25.43
C CYS A 12 -17.98 -38.08 -24.27
N LYS A 13 -17.36 -38.17 -23.08
CA LYS A 13 -17.96 -38.75 -21.86
C LYS A 13 -18.35 -37.71 -20.82
N VAL A 14 -18.02 -36.44 -21.01
CA VAL A 14 -18.23 -35.41 -19.98
C VAL A 14 -19.71 -35.20 -19.64
N GLY A 15 -20.62 -35.24 -20.63
CA GLY A 15 -22.06 -35.16 -20.35
C GLY A 15 -22.56 -36.28 -19.43
N PHE A 16 -22.08 -37.51 -19.61
CA PHE A 16 -22.39 -38.62 -18.70
C PHE A 16 -21.83 -38.38 -17.29
N LEU A 17 -20.58 -37.90 -17.18
CA LEU A 17 -19.96 -37.58 -15.89
C LEU A 17 -20.71 -36.46 -15.16
N ARG A 18 -21.15 -35.42 -15.88
CA ARG A 18 -21.95 -34.32 -15.35
C ARG A 18 -23.30 -34.81 -14.83
N ASP A 19 -24.07 -35.49 -15.69
CA ASP A 19 -25.48 -35.81 -15.42
C ASP A 19 -25.66 -36.98 -14.44
N VAL A 20 -24.74 -37.95 -14.44
CA VAL A 20 -24.86 -39.21 -13.66
C VAL A 20 -24.02 -39.22 -12.39
N LEU A 21 -22.92 -38.44 -12.33
CA LEU A 21 -22.03 -38.44 -11.15
C LEU A 21 -21.97 -37.08 -10.46
N LEU A 22 -21.68 -36.00 -11.19
CA LEU A 22 -21.49 -34.68 -10.60
C LEU A 22 -22.80 -34.10 -10.03
N LEU A 23 -23.89 -34.12 -10.80
CA LEU A 23 -25.17 -33.55 -10.37
C LEU A 23 -25.77 -34.30 -9.16
N PRO A 24 -25.74 -35.66 -9.09
CA PRO A 24 -26.12 -36.36 -7.86
C PRO A 24 -25.18 -36.09 -6.67
N ALA A 25 -23.87 -36.03 -6.89
CA ALA A 25 -22.91 -35.73 -5.82
C ALA A 25 -23.10 -34.33 -5.23
N LEU A 26 -23.38 -33.32 -6.07
CA LEU A 26 -23.77 -31.97 -5.64
C LEU A 26 -25.04 -31.97 -4.79
N ASN A 27 -26.06 -32.75 -5.19
CA ASN A 27 -27.31 -32.88 -4.42
C ASN A 27 -27.13 -33.63 -3.09
N SER A 28 -26.14 -34.53 -2.99
CA SER A 28 -25.83 -35.27 -1.75
C SER A 28 -24.79 -34.59 -0.86
N GLY A 29 -24.11 -33.55 -1.35
CA GLY A 29 -23.03 -32.87 -0.62
C GLY A 29 -21.74 -33.71 -0.48
N ASP A 30 -21.46 -34.64 -1.38
CA ASP A 30 -20.25 -35.47 -1.30
C ASP A 30 -19.02 -34.70 -1.82
N GLU A 31 -18.38 -33.95 -0.94
CA GLU A 31 -17.19 -33.14 -1.25
C GLU A 31 -16.04 -33.96 -1.85
N THR A 32 -15.92 -35.25 -1.51
CA THR A 32 -14.83 -36.10 -2.01
C THR A 32 -15.03 -36.47 -3.47
N VAL A 33 -16.26 -36.82 -3.86
CA VAL A 33 -16.64 -37.10 -5.25
C VAL A 33 -16.66 -35.81 -6.06
N ILE A 34 -17.17 -34.70 -5.51
CA ILE A 34 -17.17 -33.38 -6.17
C ILE A 34 -15.73 -32.94 -6.46
N SER A 35 -14.83 -32.99 -5.47
CA SER A 35 -13.43 -32.60 -5.64
C SER A 35 -12.70 -33.49 -6.66
N GLY A 36 -12.85 -34.82 -6.54
CA GLY A 36 -12.25 -35.77 -7.47
C GLY A 36 -12.71 -35.58 -8.93
N LEU A 37 -14.02 -35.37 -9.15
CA LEU A 37 -14.57 -35.08 -10.47
C LEU A 37 -14.11 -33.71 -11.00
N ALA A 38 -14.08 -32.67 -10.15
CA ALA A 38 -13.66 -31.34 -10.54
C ALA A 38 -12.17 -31.31 -10.94
N CYS A 39 -11.30 -32.03 -10.23
CA CYS A 39 -9.91 -32.25 -10.63
C CYS A 39 -9.82 -33.03 -11.95
N PHE A 40 -10.53 -34.16 -12.07
CA PHE A 40 -10.46 -35.01 -13.27
C PHE A 40 -10.90 -34.28 -14.55
N LEU A 41 -12.03 -33.56 -14.49
CA LEU A 41 -12.50 -32.74 -15.61
C LEU A 41 -11.49 -31.62 -15.94
N SER A 42 -10.78 -31.09 -14.93
CA SER A 42 -9.83 -29.99 -15.10
C SER A 42 -8.57 -30.44 -15.83
N GLU A 43 -8.11 -31.66 -15.55
CA GLU A 43 -7.03 -32.31 -16.30
C GLU A 43 -7.44 -32.56 -17.76
N ILE A 44 -8.71 -32.94 -18.03
CA ILE A 44 -9.22 -33.03 -19.41
C ILE A 44 -9.18 -31.65 -20.10
N GLY A 45 -9.59 -30.60 -19.38
CA GLY A 45 -9.54 -29.21 -19.87
C GLY A 45 -8.12 -28.75 -20.19
N HIS A 46 -7.17 -29.03 -19.32
CA HIS A 46 -5.75 -28.66 -19.48
C HIS A 46 -5.02 -29.51 -20.54
N ALA A 47 -5.40 -30.77 -20.70
CA ALA A 47 -4.76 -31.69 -21.66
C ALA A 47 -5.16 -31.46 -23.13
N ALA A 48 -6.23 -30.71 -23.40
CA ALA A 48 -6.73 -30.49 -24.77
C ALA A 48 -7.37 -29.12 -25.05
N PRO A 49 -6.72 -27.99 -24.70
CA PRO A 49 -7.28 -26.66 -24.89
C PRO A 49 -7.58 -26.35 -26.38
N SER A 50 -6.78 -26.87 -27.32
CA SER A 50 -7.02 -26.70 -28.75
C SER A 50 -8.36 -27.32 -29.23
N LEU A 51 -8.74 -28.49 -28.70
CA LEU A 51 -10.01 -29.15 -29.03
C LEU A 51 -11.22 -28.45 -28.38
N ILE A 52 -10.99 -27.68 -27.32
CA ILE A 52 -12.01 -26.86 -26.67
C ILE A 52 -12.24 -25.58 -27.49
N THR A 53 -11.17 -24.96 -28.00
CA THR A 53 -11.29 -23.80 -28.92
C THR A 53 -11.95 -24.11 -30.27
N GLU A 54 -12.07 -25.39 -30.65
CA GLU A 54 -12.88 -25.83 -31.79
C GLU A 54 -14.41 -25.78 -31.53
N ALA A 55 -14.83 -25.42 -30.30
CA ALA A 55 -16.22 -25.14 -29.92
C ALA A 55 -17.21 -26.29 -30.22
N SER A 56 -16.77 -27.53 -30.05
CA SER A 56 -17.64 -28.72 -30.14
C SER A 56 -18.72 -28.73 -29.04
N PRO A 57 -19.89 -29.38 -29.27
CA PRO A 57 -20.93 -29.52 -28.24
C PRO A 57 -20.41 -30.15 -26.94
N GLU A 58 -19.50 -31.12 -27.06
CA GLU A 58 -18.84 -31.79 -25.94
C GLU A 58 -17.89 -30.86 -25.18
N ALA A 59 -17.21 -29.93 -25.88
CA ALA A 59 -16.40 -28.89 -25.23
C ALA A 59 -17.26 -27.87 -24.48
N PHE A 60 -18.42 -27.48 -25.02
CA PHE A 60 -19.39 -26.67 -24.27
C PHE A 60 -19.89 -27.39 -23.03
N VAL A 61 -20.24 -28.68 -23.12
CA VAL A 61 -20.65 -29.48 -21.95
C VAL A 61 -19.51 -29.64 -20.93
N LEU A 62 -18.25 -29.70 -21.37
CA LEU A 62 -17.10 -29.66 -20.45
C LEU A 62 -16.92 -28.29 -19.78
N THR A 63 -17.15 -27.19 -20.49
CA THR A 63 -16.99 -25.83 -19.91
C THR A 63 -18.21 -25.40 -19.08
N ASP A 64 -19.38 -26.00 -19.33
CA ASP A 64 -20.58 -25.95 -18.48
C ASP A 64 -20.40 -26.79 -17.20
N ALA A 65 -19.82 -27.99 -17.31
CA ALA A 65 -19.42 -28.81 -16.16
C ALA A 65 -18.22 -28.24 -15.38
N LEU A 66 -17.41 -27.36 -16.01
CA LEU A 66 -16.28 -26.68 -15.41
C LEU A 66 -16.20 -25.19 -15.77
N LEU A 67 -16.66 -24.39 -14.81
CA LEU A 67 -16.29 -22.99 -14.64
C LEU A 67 -14.80 -22.90 -14.21
N ARG A 68 -13.84 -23.19 -15.10
CA ARG A 68 -12.39 -23.22 -14.79
C ARG A 68 -11.49 -22.42 -15.73
N CYS A 69 -10.38 -21.97 -15.14
CA CYS A 69 -9.49 -20.88 -15.55
C CYS A 69 -8.58 -21.16 -16.76
N SER A 70 -8.12 -22.40 -16.94
CA SER A 70 -7.03 -22.72 -17.88
C SER A 70 -7.35 -22.47 -19.35
N LEU A 71 -8.64 -22.32 -19.69
CA LEU A 71 -9.08 -21.94 -21.03
C LEU A 71 -8.86 -20.44 -21.31
N ALA A 72 -8.89 -19.59 -20.28
CA ALA A 72 -8.86 -18.13 -20.43
C ALA A 72 -7.49 -17.65 -20.97
N GLY A 73 -6.41 -17.91 -20.24
CA GLY A 73 -5.04 -17.64 -20.68
C GLY A 73 -4.66 -18.33 -22.00
N TYR A 74 -5.24 -19.50 -22.32
CA TYR A 74 -5.02 -20.13 -23.63
C TYR A 74 -5.67 -19.35 -24.77
N ILE A 75 -6.91 -18.89 -24.62
CA ILE A 75 -7.61 -18.06 -25.63
C ILE A 75 -6.91 -16.71 -25.80
N LEU A 76 -6.38 -16.12 -24.71
CA LEU A 76 -5.60 -14.88 -24.75
C LEU A 76 -4.23 -15.08 -25.41
N GLY A 77 -3.59 -16.23 -25.21
CA GLY A 77 -2.32 -16.61 -25.85
C GLY A 77 -2.43 -17.13 -27.29
N LEU A 78 -3.60 -17.10 -27.93
CA LEU A 78 -3.74 -17.44 -29.34
C LEU A 78 -3.14 -16.34 -30.22
N ASP A 79 -2.06 -16.70 -30.92
CA ASP A 79 -1.20 -15.80 -31.68
C ASP A 79 -1.95 -14.89 -32.68
N ALA A 80 -1.52 -13.61 -32.76
CA ALA A 80 -2.27 -12.54 -33.41
C ALA A 80 -2.44 -12.71 -34.93
N ASP A 81 -1.64 -13.57 -35.56
CA ASP A 81 -1.71 -13.97 -36.97
C ASP A 81 -3.05 -14.66 -37.36
N ARG A 82 -3.93 -15.00 -36.40
CA ARG A 82 -5.26 -15.59 -36.66
C ARG A 82 -6.43 -14.74 -36.15
N GLY A 83 -6.34 -13.41 -36.23
CA GLY A 83 -7.28 -12.46 -35.63
C GLY A 83 -8.79 -12.67 -35.90
N GLU A 84 -9.19 -13.28 -37.01
CA GLU A 84 -10.62 -13.60 -37.29
C GLU A 84 -11.14 -14.79 -36.46
N ASN A 85 -10.31 -15.80 -36.19
CA ASN A 85 -10.66 -16.93 -35.34
C ASN A 85 -10.72 -16.53 -33.86
N VAL A 86 -9.83 -15.64 -33.41
CA VAL A 86 -9.83 -15.19 -32.00
C VAL A 86 -11.13 -14.44 -31.66
N LYS A 87 -11.59 -13.55 -32.55
CA LYS A 87 -12.85 -12.81 -32.33
C LYS A 87 -14.08 -13.70 -32.31
N SER A 88 -14.16 -14.69 -33.22
CA SER A 88 -15.28 -15.63 -33.26
C SER A 88 -15.30 -16.57 -32.04
N VAL A 89 -14.14 -17.04 -31.58
CA VAL A 89 -14.00 -17.82 -30.33
C VAL A 89 -14.41 -16.98 -29.11
N LYS A 90 -13.98 -15.72 -28.99
CA LYS A 90 -14.42 -14.83 -27.89
C LYS A 90 -15.95 -14.66 -27.84
N ILE A 91 -16.61 -14.50 -28.99
CA ILE A 91 -18.08 -14.41 -29.07
C ILE A 91 -18.76 -15.71 -28.62
N LEU A 92 -18.24 -16.88 -29.04
CA LEU A 92 -18.79 -18.19 -28.70
C LEU A 92 -18.71 -18.50 -27.19
N PHE A 93 -17.61 -18.12 -26.53
CA PHE A 93 -17.42 -18.37 -25.10
C PHE A 93 -17.88 -17.20 -24.19
N PHE A 94 -18.34 -16.07 -24.74
CA PHE A 94 -18.84 -14.94 -23.95
C PHE A 94 -19.89 -15.33 -22.90
N PRO A 95 -20.91 -16.18 -23.18
CA PRO A 95 -21.89 -16.58 -22.16
C PRO A 95 -21.25 -17.38 -21.01
N VAL A 96 -20.22 -18.17 -21.31
CA VAL A 96 -19.51 -19.02 -20.34
C VAL A 96 -18.65 -18.17 -19.40
N PHE A 97 -17.84 -17.25 -19.94
CA PHE A 97 -17.06 -16.33 -19.12
C PHE A 97 -17.96 -15.35 -18.34
N SER A 98 -19.12 -15.00 -18.89
CA SER A 98 -20.14 -14.22 -18.19
C SER A 98 -20.69 -15.00 -16.99
N ALA A 99 -21.10 -16.26 -17.15
CA ALA A 99 -21.60 -17.10 -16.05
C ALA A 99 -20.50 -17.43 -15.01
N LEU A 100 -19.25 -17.60 -15.46
CA LEU A 100 -18.08 -17.73 -14.57
C LEU A 100 -17.95 -16.50 -13.67
N LEU A 101 -18.06 -15.28 -14.22
CA LEU A 101 -17.99 -14.05 -13.42
C LEU A 101 -19.06 -14.01 -12.32
N ASP A 102 -20.31 -14.42 -12.60
CA ASP A 102 -21.37 -14.50 -11.57
C ASP A 102 -21.00 -15.48 -10.46
N ALA A 103 -20.49 -16.66 -10.83
CA ALA A 103 -20.09 -17.69 -9.88
C ALA A 103 -18.88 -17.27 -9.03
N LEU A 104 -17.90 -16.59 -9.63
CA LEU A 104 -16.74 -16.03 -8.92
C LEU A 104 -17.15 -14.94 -7.94
N LEU A 105 -17.98 -13.99 -8.37
CA LEU A 105 -18.52 -12.93 -7.50
C LEU A 105 -19.31 -13.50 -6.31
N LEU A 106 -20.12 -14.54 -6.54
CA LEU A 106 -20.85 -15.22 -5.47
C LEU A 106 -19.92 -15.95 -4.49
N ARG A 107 -18.87 -16.61 -5.01
CA ARG A 107 -17.90 -17.37 -4.20
C ARG A 107 -16.87 -16.50 -3.48
N SER A 108 -16.62 -15.28 -3.95
CA SER A 108 -15.71 -14.35 -3.28
C SER A 108 -16.35 -13.62 -2.09
N GLN A 109 -17.67 -13.71 -1.88
CA GLN A 109 -18.37 -13.02 -0.79
C GLN A 109 -17.89 -13.44 0.60
N VAL A 110 -17.82 -12.49 1.53
CA VAL A 110 -17.56 -12.75 2.95
C VAL A 110 -18.77 -13.47 3.57
N ASP A 111 -18.54 -14.52 4.36
CA ASP A 111 -19.62 -15.28 5.00
C ASP A 111 -20.15 -14.61 6.30
N ASP A 112 -21.33 -15.02 6.78
CA ASP A 112 -21.93 -14.57 8.05
C ASP A 112 -21.39 -15.29 9.30
N SER A 113 -20.59 -16.34 9.12
CA SER A 113 -20.01 -17.15 10.21
C SER A 113 -18.71 -16.59 10.79
N THR A 114 -18.03 -15.67 10.07
CA THR A 114 -16.76 -15.05 10.49
C THR A 114 -16.88 -14.16 11.74
N PHE A 115 -18.09 -13.85 12.18
CA PHE A 115 -18.38 -12.89 13.25
C PHE A 115 -18.41 -13.50 14.67
N TYR A 116 -18.17 -14.81 14.84
CA TYR A 116 -18.22 -15.48 16.15
C TYR A 116 -16.87 -15.55 16.90
N GLY A 117 -15.83 -14.88 16.40
CA GLY A 117 -14.53 -14.75 17.07
C GLY A 117 -14.55 -13.71 18.19
N GLU A 118 -14.49 -14.14 19.44
CA GLU A 118 -14.51 -13.25 20.61
C GLU A 118 -13.17 -12.49 20.76
N GLY A 119 -13.13 -11.23 20.32
CA GLY A 119 -12.09 -10.26 20.70
C GLY A 119 -10.82 -10.18 19.84
N ALA A 120 -10.74 -10.90 18.73
CA ALA A 120 -9.66 -10.74 17.74
C ALA A 120 -9.99 -9.64 16.72
N MET A 121 -8.95 -9.01 16.16
CA MET A 121 -9.07 -8.10 15.02
C MET A 121 -9.73 -8.86 13.86
N ALA A 122 -10.87 -8.37 13.37
CA ALA A 122 -11.77 -9.13 12.49
C ALA A 122 -11.32 -9.09 11.03
N ASP A 123 -10.10 -9.55 10.76
CA ASP A 123 -9.55 -9.65 9.42
C ASP A 123 -10.29 -10.69 8.56
N LEU A 124 -10.05 -10.64 7.25
CA LEU A 124 -10.59 -11.64 6.33
C LEU A 124 -9.97 -13.02 6.66
N PRO A 125 -10.71 -14.13 6.68
CA PRO A 125 -10.11 -15.44 6.96
C PRO A 125 -9.01 -15.77 5.95
N ASP A 126 -7.83 -16.21 6.42
CA ASP A 126 -6.64 -16.50 5.60
C ASP A 126 -6.96 -17.33 4.35
N THR A 127 -7.87 -18.30 4.46
CA THR A 127 -8.30 -19.17 3.35
C THR A 127 -9.10 -18.42 2.28
N LEU A 128 -9.94 -17.45 2.68
CA LEU A 128 -10.70 -16.60 1.77
C LEU A 128 -9.81 -15.49 1.17
N GLU A 129 -8.85 -14.97 1.93
CA GLU A 129 -7.85 -14.02 1.41
C GLU A 129 -6.95 -14.69 0.36
N GLN A 130 -6.37 -15.86 0.65
CA GLN A 130 -5.59 -16.64 -0.31
C GLN A 130 -6.41 -17.00 -1.56
N PHE A 131 -7.69 -17.37 -1.38
CA PHE A 131 -8.59 -17.61 -2.51
C PHE A 131 -8.77 -16.34 -3.35
N ARG A 132 -9.10 -15.19 -2.75
CA ARG A 132 -9.23 -13.90 -3.44
C ARG A 132 -7.96 -13.51 -4.19
N MET A 133 -6.79 -13.65 -3.58
CA MET A 133 -5.50 -13.39 -4.24
C MET A 133 -5.30 -14.28 -5.47
N SER A 134 -5.73 -15.54 -5.43
CA SER A 134 -5.72 -16.44 -6.60
C SER A 134 -6.77 -16.10 -7.67
N LEU A 135 -7.80 -15.30 -7.34
CA LEU A 135 -8.80 -14.83 -8.30
C LEU A 135 -8.37 -13.58 -9.05
N THR A 136 -7.40 -12.79 -8.56
CA THR A 136 -7.03 -11.50 -9.19
C THR A 136 -6.61 -11.66 -10.65
N GLU A 137 -5.66 -12.55 -10.94
CA GLU A 137 -5.22 -12.85 -12.32
C GLU A 137 -6.35 -13.42 -13.18
N LEU A 138 -7.23 -14.26 -12.59
CA LEU A 138 -8.39 -14.81 -13.30
C LEU A 138 -9.42 -13.74 -13.68
N LEU A 139 -9.68 -12.78 -12.80
CA LEU A 139 -10.61 -11.68 -13.07
C LEU A 139 -10.06 -10.76 -14.16
N VAL A 140 -8.74 -10.54 -14.19
CA VAL A 140 -8.02 -9.86 -15.28
C VAL A 140 -8.21 -10.59 -16.61
N ASP A 141 -7.96 -11.90 -16.65
CA ASP A 141 -8.16 -12.75 -17.84
C ASP A 141 -9.62 -12.70 -18.34
N VAL A 142 -10.59 -12.86 -17.42
CA VAL A 142 -12.03 -12.80 -17.73
C VAL A 142 -12.43 -11.41 -18.25
N CYS A 143 -11.87 -10.34 -17.70
CA CYS A 143 -12.08 -8.97 -18.19
C CYS A 143 -11.58 -8.79 -19.62
N GLN A 144 -10.36 -9.26 -19.95
CA GLN A 144 -9.81 -9.20 -21.31
C GLN A 144 -10.59 -10.06 -22.34
N LEU A 145 -11.34 -11.07 -21.88
CA LEU A 145 -12.16 -11.93 -22.74
C LEU A 145 -13.57 -11.36 -22.97
N LEU A 146 -14.20 -10.81 -21.93
CA LEU A 146 -15.51 -10.15 -22.02
C LEU A 146 -15.43 -8.74 -22.62
N GLY A 147 -14.28 -8.06 -22.43
CA GLY A 147 -14.10 -6.63 -22.65
C GLY A 147 -14.49 -5.82 -21.40
N SER A 148 -13.68 -4.81 -21.05
CA SER A 148 -13.87 -3.96 -19.87
C SER A 148 -15.29 -3.41 -19.75
N ALA A 149 -15.82 -2.81 -20.82
CA ALA A 149 -17.18 -2.25 -20.85
C ALA A 149 -18.26 -3.27 -20.48
N ALA A 150 -18.17 -4.52 -20.96
CA ALA A 150 -19.14 -5.57 -20.66
C ALA A 150 -18.98 -6.11 -19.23
N PHE A 151 -17.74 -6.22 -18.74
CA PHE A 151 -17.45 -6.60 -17.35
C PHE A 151 -18.02 -5.55 -16.38
N ILE A 152 -17.71 -4.27 -16.59
CA ILE A 152 -18.16 -3.13 -15.77
C ILE A 152 -19.69 -3.01 -15.80
N GLN A 153 -20.30 -3.11 -16.98
CA GLN A 153 -21.75 -3.17 -17.11
C GLN A 153 -22.33 -4.30 -16.27
N LYS A 154 -21.69 -5.47 -16.22
CA LYS A 154 -22.17 -6.59 -15.41
C LYS A 154 -22.01 -6.37 -13.89
N ILE A 155 -20.96 -5.66 -13.46
CA ILE A 155 -20.81 -5.23 -12.06
C ILE A 155 -21.95 -4.28 -11.64
N PHE A 156 -22.28 -3.28 -12.48
CA PHE A 156 -23.22 -2.21 -12.10
C PHE A 156 -24.70 -2.42 -12.50
N LEU A 157 -25.02 -3.15 -13.58
CA LEU A 157 -26.41 -3.31 -14.08
C LEU A 157 -27.27 -4.27 -13.22
N GLY A 158 -26.71 -4.87 -12.16
CA GLY A 158 -27.39 -5.82 -11.26
C GLY A 158 -28.43 -5.21 -10.31
N GLY A 159 -29.20 -4.20 -10.73
CA GLY A 159 -30.36 -3.67 -9.99
C GLY A 159 -30.12 -2.49 -9.03
N TRP A 160 -28.89 -1.96 -8.97
CA TRP A 160 -28.47 -0.95 -7.99
C TRP A 160 -29.11 0.45 -8.19
N THR A 161 -29.65 0.71 -9.38
CA THR A 161 -30.39 1.94 -9.71
C THR A 161 -31.91 1.79 -9.56
N SER A 162 -32.41 0.62 -9.17
CA SER A 162 -33.84 0.39 -8.94
C SER A 162 -34.19 0.64 -7.47
N ASN A 163 -35.00 1.68 -7.19
CA ASN A 163 -35.34 2.15 -5.84
C ASN A 163 -36.09 1.15 -4.92
N ASN A 164 -36.23 -0.12 -5.32
CA ASN A 164 -37.08 -1.13 -4.67
C ASN A 164 -36.38 -2.48 -4.37
N VAL A 165 -35.07 -2.63 -4.62
CA VAL A 165 -34.34 -3.89 -4.33
C VAL A 165 -33.23 -3.63 -3.32
N HIS A 166 -33.32 -4.28 -2.15
CA HIS A 166 -32.30 -4.24 -1.11
C HIS A 166 -31.13 -5.14 -1.50
N ILE A 167 -29.97 -4.55 -1.81
CA ILE A 167 -28.77 -5.30 -2.20
C ILE A 167 -27.97 -5.70 -0.94
N PRO A 168 -27.57 -6.97 -0.79
CA PRO A 168 -26.73 -7.40 0.33
C PRO A 168 -25.36 -6.71 0.31
N TRP A 169 -24.87 -6.24 1.47
CA TRP A 169 -23.53 -5.65 1.60
C TRP A 169 -22.41 -6.56 1.07
N LYS A 170 -22.59 -7.88 1.19
CA LYS A 170 -21.68 -8.91 0.66
C LYS A 170 -21.53 -8.86 -0.86
N GLU A 171 -22.64 -8.60 -1.56
CA GLU A 171 -22.64 -8.43 -3.02
C GLU A 171 -21.96 -7.12 -3.40
N VAL A 172 -22.19 -6.06 -2.63
CA VAL A 172 -21.52 -4.75 -2.81
C VAL A 172 -20.01 -4.90 -2.67
N GLU A 173 -19.58 -5.52 -1.57
CA GLU A 173 -18.18 -5.72 -1.24
C GLU A 173 -17.46 -6.60 -2.28
N ALA A 174 -18.02 -7.76 -2.64
CA ALA A 174 -17.42 -8.65 -3.63
C ALA A 174 -17.31 -8.00 -5.02
N LYS A 175 -18.27 -7.14 -5.39
CA LYS A 175 -18.20 -6.34 -6.62
C LYS A 175 -17.13 -5.25 -6.56
N MET A 176 -16.92 -4.60 -5.42
CA MET A 176 -15.81 -3.65 -5.23
C MET A 176 -14.46 -4.37 -5.28
N PHE A 177 -14.31 -5.53 -4.63
CA PHE A 177 -13.12 -6.38 -4.73
C PHE A 177 -12.81 -6.75 -6.19
N ALA A 178 -13.80 -7.24 -6.95
CA ALA A 178 -13.60 -7.61 -8.34
C ALA A 178 -13.29 -6.41 -9.24
N LEU A 179 -13.86 -5.23 -8.95
CA LEU A 179 -13.56 -3.99 -9.64
C LEU A 179 -12.14 -3.48 -9.32
N ASN A 180 -11.65 -3.65 -8.09
CA ASN A 180 -10.27 -3.33 -7.73
C ASN A 180 -9.28 -4.25 -8.47
N ALA A 181 -9.55 -5.56 -8.47
CA ALA A 181 -8.69 -6.59 -9.08
C ALA A 181 -8.36 -6.36 -10.57
N ILE A 182 -9.23 -5.69 -11.31
CA ILE A 182 -9.05 -5.45 -12.76
C ILE A 182 -8.59 -4.04 -13.12
N ALA A 183 -8.26 -3.19 -12.14
CA ALA A 183 -8.03 -1.76 -12.36
C ALA A 183 -6.97 -1.45 -13.41
N GLU A 184 -5.83 -2.16 -13.39
CA GLU A 184 -4.76 -1.94 -14.38
C GLU A 184 -5.24 -2.18 -15.82
N VAL A 185 -6.03 -3.24 -16.06
CA VAL A 185 -6.61 -3.54 -17.38
C VAL A 185 -7.46 -2.37 -17.85
N ILE A 186 -8.38 -1.93 -17.01
CA ILE A 186 -9.29 -0.84 -17.36
C ILE A 186 -8.49 0.44 -17.63
N ILE A 187 -7.52 0.81 -16.77
CA ILE A 187 -6.71 2.04 -16.92
C ILE A 187 -5.95 2.08 -18.25
N THR A 188 -5.56 0.92 -18.80
CA THR A 188 -4.93 0.84 -20.13
C THR A 188 -5.91 0.94 -21.30
N GLU A 189 -7.19 0.64 -21.09
CA GLU A 189 -8.23 0.73 -22.12
C GLU A 189 -8.91 2.12 -22.09
N THR A 190 -8.66 2.94 -23.13
CA THR A 190 -9.06 4.36 -23.19
C THR A 190 -10.56 4.60 -23.44
N HIS A 191 -11.42 4.03 -22.61
CA HIS A 191 -12.88 4.22 -22.66
C HIS A 191 -13.35 5.12 -21.50
N ASP A 192 -14.22 6.08 -21.80
CA ASP A 192 -14.90 6.88 -20.78
C ASP A 192 -15.88 5.98 -19.99
N ILE A 193 -15.51 5.65 -18.76
CA ILE A 193 -16.29 4.82 -17.85
C ILE A 193 -16.96 5.70 -16.81
N ASP A 194 -18.26 5.49 -16.62
CA ASP A 194 -19.03 6.23 -15.63
C ASP A 194 -18.81 5.66 -14.21
N PHE A 195 -17.98 6.35 -13.43
CA PHE A 195 -17.77 6.08 -12.01
C PHE A 195 -18.78 6.79 -11.09
N SER A 196 -19.85 7.41 -11.63
CA SER A 196 -20.93 8.04 -10.84
C SER A 196 -21.47 7.13 -9.74
N PHE A 197 -21.52 5.82 -10.00
CA PHE A 197 -21.90 4.81 -9.03
C PHE A 197 -21.00 4.81 -7.78
N VAL A 198 -19.67 4.76 -7.96
CA VAL A 198 -18.70 4.74 -6.85
C VAL A 198 -18.80 6.03 -6.05
N ILE A 199 -18.99 7.17 -6.73
CA ILE A 199 -19.22 8.47 -6.07
C ILE A 199 -20.53 8.49 -5.28
N GLN A 200 -21.60 7.85 -5.78
CA GLN A 200 -22.87 7.71 -5.05
C GLN A 200 -22.70 6.84 -3.79
N LEU A 201 -21.99 5.71 -3.89
CA LEU A 201 -21.69 4.85 -2.75
C LEU A 201 -20.84 5.57 -1.69
N VAL A 202 -19.80 6.30 -2.11
CA VAL A 202 -19.00 7.16 -1.22
C VAL A 202 -19.88 8.22 -0.55
N THR A 203 -20.76 8.87 -1.29
CA THR A 203 -21.67 9.90 -0.76
C THR A 203 -22.61 9.32 0.30
N ILE A 204 -23.17 8.13 0.04
CA ILE A 204 -23.94 7.32 0.99
C ILE A 204 -23.13 7.05 2.27
N LEU A 205 -21.92 6.49 2.14
CA LEU A 205 -21.08 6.11 3.28
C LEU A 205 -20.55 7.33 4.05
N SER A 206 -20.42 8.50 3.41
CA SER A 206 -20.01 9.76 4.05
C SER A 206 -21.16 10.53 4.73
N SER A 207 -22.42 10.26 4.36
CA SER A 207 -23.60 10.99 4.85
C SER A 207 -24.30 10.31 6.03
N THR A 208 -23.88 9.10 6.40
CA THR A 208 -24.47 8.31 7.48
C THR A 208 -23.96 8.80 8.84
N PRO A 209 -24.81 9.38 9.72
CA PRO A 209 -24.37 9.79 11.05
C PRO A 209 -24.08 8.55 11.90
N GLN A 210 -23.03 8.57 12.73
CA GLN A 210 -22.70 7.46 13.64
C GLN A 210 -23.86 7.06 14.59
N ASP A 211 -24.78 7.98 14.89
CA ASP A 211 -26.00 7.71 15.67
C ASP A 211 -27.22 7.21 14.86
N ASN A 212 -27.15 7.23 13.52
CA ASN A 212 -28.30 6.96 12.64
C ASN A 212 -27.95 6.07 11.42
N ALA A 213 -27.12 5.04 11.62
CA ALA A 213 -26.86 3.95 10.66
C ALA A 213 -28.07 3.03 10.39
N LYS A 214 -29.29 3.58 10.32
CA LYS A 214 -30.54 2.92 9.90
C LYS A 214 -30.95 3.34 8.49
N GLY A 215 -29.97 3.78 7.69
CA GLY A 215 -30.16 4.29 6.33
C GLY A 215 -30.17 3.18 5.29
N PHE A 216 -29.24 2.23 5.38
CA PHE A 216 -29.13 1.10 4.45
C PHE A 216 -29.77 -0.20 4.97
N MET A 217 -30.04 -0.28 6.28
CA MET A 217 -30.94 -1.28 6.86
C MET A 217 -32.14 -0.61 7.53
N LYS A 218 -33.33 -0.81 6.94
CA LYS A 218 -34.62 -0.67 7.62
C LYS A 218 -35.35 -2.01 7.62
N LEU A 219 -34.99 -2.88 8.56
CA LEU A 219 -35.86 -3.97 9.00
C LEU A 219 -35.50 -4.39 10.43
N GLY A 220 -36.50 -4.47 11.32
CA GLY A 220 -36.30 -5.00 12.67
C GLY A 220 -36.53 -3.98 13.79
N ASP A 221 -37.38 -4.40 14.74
CA ASP A 221 -37.94 -3.67 15.89
C ASP A 221 -36.92 -3.00 16.84
N ALA A 222 -37.40 -2.03 17.64
CA ALA A 222 -36.61 -1.25 18.57
C ALA A 222 -36.24 -2.02 19.86
N ARG A 223 -35.31 -2.98 19.73
CA ARG A 223 -34.47 -3.53 20.81
C ARG A 223 -33.30 -4.29 20.18
N ILE A 224 -32.21 -3.59 19.89
CA ILE A 224 -31.00 -4.15 19.28
C ILE A 224 -29.98 -4.40 20.39
N ASP A 225 -29.64 -5.68 20.61
CA ASP A 225 -28.60 -6.09 21.56
C ASP A 225 -27.20 -5.67 21.06
N GLU A 226 -26.28 -5.44 22.00
CA GLU A 226 -24.89 -4.98 21.73
C GLU A 226 -24.14 -5.87 20.72
N VAL A 227 -24.48 -7.17 20.68
CA VAL A 227 -23.93 -8.15 19.73
C VAL A 227 -24.35 -7.87 18.28
N VAL A 228 -25.59 -7.42 18.06
CA VAL A 228 -26.10 -7.10 16.73
C VAL A 228 -25.48 -5.81 16.22
N TRP A 229 -25.34 -4.80 17.07
CA TRP A 229 -24.69 -3.53 16.73
C TRP A 229 -23.22 -3.71 16.34
N LYS A 230 -22.47 -4.57 17.05
CA LYS A 230 -21.10 -4.95 16.65
C LYS A 230 -21.10 -5.62 15.27
N LYS A 231 -22.01 -6.58 15.03
CA LYS A 231 -22.11 -7.26 13.73
C LYS A 231 -22.38 -6.28 12.59
N GLU A 232 -23.35 -5.38 12.73
CA GLU A 232 -23.69 -4.35 11.73
C GLU A 232 -22.47 -3.48 11.40
N LYS A 233 -21.79 -2.91 12.42
CA LYS A 233 -20.59 -2.08 12.22
C LYS A 233 -19.45 -2.81 11.49
N HIS A 234 -19.21 -4.08 11.81
CA HIS A 234 -18.18 -4.87 11.12
C HIS A 234 -18.53 -5.14 9.64
N THR A 235 -19.81 -5.30 9.29
CA THR A 235 -20.23 -5.49 7.88
C THR A 235 -20.02 -4.24 7.02
N GLU A 236 -20.23 -3.05 7.59
CA GLU A 236 -19.98 -1.77 6.91
C GLU A 236 -18.47 -1.58 6.65
N ASN A 237 -17.61 -1.97 7.59
CA ASN A 237 -16.16 -1.84 7.47
C ASN A 237 -15.56 -2.61 6.26
N PHE A 238 -16.04 -3.83 5.94
CA PHE A 238 -15.56 -4.55 4.75
C PHE A 238 -15.94 -3.84 3.44
N VAL A 239 -17.17 -3.32 3.33
CA VAL A 239 -17.58 -2.47 2.20
C VAL A 239 -16.70 -1.22 2.12
N TYR A 240 -16.40 -0.61 3.27
CA TYR A 240 -15.54 0.57 3.38
C TYR A 240 -14.12 0.31 2.85
N LYS A 241 -13.50 -0.80 3.26
CA LYS A 241 -12.16 -1.21 2.81
C LYS A 241 -12.15 -1.41 1.29
N SER A 242 -13.02 -2.28 0.76
CA SER A 242 -13.03 -2.59 -0.67
C SER A 242 -13.43 -1.38 -1.54
N ALA A 243 -14.30 -0.48 -1.04
CA ALA A 243 -14.60 0.79 -1.71
C ALA A 243 -13.42 1.77 -1.69
N ALA A 244 -12.66 1.84 -0.59
CA ALA A 244 -11.45 2.68 -0.52
C ALA A 244 -10.35 2.17 -1.45
N GLU A 245 -10.17 0.85 -1.58
CA GLU A 245 -9.26 0.26 -2.56
C GLU A 245 -9.65 0.65 -4.00
N VAL A 246 -10.93 0.57 -4.36
CA VAL A 246 -11.44 1.08 -5.66
C VAL A 246 -11.17 2.57 -5.81
N VAL A 247 -11.39 3.40 -4.78
CA VAL A 247 -11.10 4.84 -4.84
C VAL A 247 -9.60 5.12 -5.05
N ALA A 248 -8.72 4.31 -4.45
CA ALA A 248 -7.27 4.39 -4.67
C ALA A 248 -6.88 4.05 -6.11
N SER A 249 -7.40 2.94 -6.64
CA SER A 249 -7.04 2.42 -7.95
C SER A 249 -7.58 3.26 -9.11
N TYR A 250 -8.74 3.92 -8.95
CA TYR A 250 -9.36 4.76 -9.99
C TYR A 250 -9.29 6.28 -9.68
N SER A 251 -8.35 6.68 -8.82
CA SER A 251 -8.12 8.06 -8.37
C SER A 251 -8.14 9.10 -9.51
N LYS A 252 -7.48 8.82 -10.65
CA LYS A 252 -7.38 9.71 -11.83
C LYS A 252 -8.71 10.00 -12.52
N TRP A 253 -9.64 9.04 -12.52
CA TRP A 253 -10.95 9.23 -13.12
C TRP A 253 -11.94 9.83 -12.12
N ILE A 254 -11.86 9.40 -10.86
CA ILE A 254 -12.61 10.00 -9.74
C ILE A 254 -12.27 11.49 -9.60
N SER A 255 -11.00 11.86 -9.73
CA SER A 255 -10.56 13.27 -9.72
C SER A 255 -11.10 14.05 -10.91
N SER A 256 -11.16 13.44 -12.09
CA SER A 256 -11.71 14.03 -13.32
C SER A 256 -13.22 14.29 -13.23
N CYS A 257 -13.96 13.52 -12.42
CA CYS A 257 -15.39 13.74 -12.17
C CYS A 257 -15.70 14.93 -11.22
N GLN A 258 -14.68 15.54 -10.60
CA GLN A 258 -14.61 16.86 -9.91
C GLN A 258 -15.70 17.30 -8.90
N THR A 259 -16.76 16.53 -8.65
CA THR A 259 -18.00 17.07 -8.04
C THR A 259 -18.19 16.81 -6.53
N ASN A 260 -17.34 16.00 -5.87
CA ASN A 260 -17.58 15.53 -4.50
C ASN A 260 -16.31 15.36 -3.63
N ALA A 261 -15.30 16.23 -3.77
CA ALA A 261 -14.06 16.16 -2.98
C ALA A 261 -14.31 16.09 -1.46
N ARG A 262 -15.25 16.90 -0.93
CA ARG A 262 -15.66 16.88 0.48
C ARG A 262 -16.20 15.51 0.93
N SER A 263 -17.07 14.89 0.15
CA SER A 263 -17.68 13.59 0.49
C SER A 263 -16.63 12.47 0.49
N LEU A 264 -15.71 12.50 -0.49
CA LEU A 264 -14.55 11.60 -0.53
C LEU A 264 -13.65 11.77 0.71
N LEU A 265 -13.31 13.01 1.09
CA LEU A 265 -12.50 13.27 2.27
C LEU A 265 -13.19 12.84 3.58
N LEU A 266 -14.49 13.09 3.74
CA LEU A 266 -15.25 12.66 4.93
C LEU A 266 -15.37 11.13 5.02
N PHE A 267 -15.55 10.46 3.88
CA PHE A 267 -15.48 9.01 3.77
C PHE A 267 -14.11 8.50 4.24
N LEU A 268 -13.02 8.92 3.58
CA LEU A 268 -11.66 8.49 3.92
C LEU A 268 -11.31 8.79 5.39
N ALA A 269 -11.67 9.97 5.90
CA ALA A 269 -11.43 10.35 7.29
C ALA A 269 -12.17 9.49 8.32
N THR A 270 -13.33 8.94 7.97
CA THR A 270 -14.07 8.00 8.82
C THR A 270 -13.42 6.62 8.78
N GLY A 271 -13.08 6.11 7.59
CA GLY A 271 -12.42 4.82 7.44
C GLY A 271 -10.99 4.78 8.01
N ILE A 272 -10.25 5.90 8.01
CA ILE A 272 -8.95 6.00 8.69
C ILE A 272 -9.07 5.76 10.20
N SER A 273 -10.21 6.07 10.83
CA SER A 273 -10.44 5.80 12.26
C SER A 273 -10.75 4.34 12.58
N GLU A 274 -11.04 3.50 11.57
CA GLU A 274 -11.43 2.09 11.76
C GLU A 274 -10.26 1.16 11.40
N PRO A 275 -9.74 0.33 12.34
CA PRO A 275 -8.51 -0.43 12.12
C PRO A 275 -8.50 -1.40 10.92
N LEU A 276 -9.66 -1.92 10.51
CA LEU A 276 -9.79 -2.78 9.32
C LEU A 276 -9.59 -2.00 8.00
N CYS A 277 -9.90 -0.71 8.02
CA CYS A 277 -10.01 0.15 6.85
C CYS A 277 -8.83 1.13 6.73
N SER A 278 -8.06 1.35 7.81
CA SER A 278 -7.03 2.40 7.88
C SER A 278 -6.05 2.34 6.72
N ALA A 279 -5.51 1.16 6.40
CA ALA A 279 -4.51 0.99 5.37
C ALA A 279 -5.04 1.26 3.95
N ALA A 280 -6.26 0.83 3.66
CA ALA A 280 -6.93 1.10 2.39
C ALA A 280 -7.26 2.60 2.26
N CYS A 281 -7.87 3.20 3.29
CA CYS A 281 -8.25 4.61 3.28
C CYS A 281 -7.03 5.57 3.29
N ALA A 282 -5.94 5.25 3.99
CA ALA A 282 -4.70 6.02 3.96
C ALA A 282 -4.04 5.97 2.58
N SER A 283 -4.02 4.80 1.93
CA SER A 283 -3.48 4.62 0.57
C SER A 283 -4.35 5.34 -0.46
N ALA A 284 -5.68 5.28 -0.31
CA ALA A 284 -6.64 6.00 -1.16
C ALA A 284 -6.55 7.52 -1.01
N LEU A 285 -6.35 8.03 0.22
CA LEU A 285 -6.13 9.45 0.47
C LEU A 285 -4.86 9.93 -0.22
N LEU A 286 -3.76 9.18 -0.14
CA LEU A 286 -2.52 9.50 -0.82
C LEU A 286 -2.69 9.57 -2.34
N LYS A 287 -3.29 8.55 -2.97
CA LYS A 287 -3.49 8.57 -4.44
C LYS A 287 -4.49 9.61 -4.90
N LEU A 288 -5.54 9.89 -4.12
CA LEU A 288 -6.44 11.00 -4.41
C LEU A 288 -5.71 12.34 -4.31
N CYS A 289 -4.81 12.55 -3.34
CA CYS A 289 -4.03 13.77 -3.23
C CYS A 289 -2.96 13.92 -4.34
N GLU A 290 -2.34 12.82 -4.79
CA GLU A 290 -1.42 12.81 -5.95
C GLU A 290 -2.13 13.18 -7.27
N ASP A 291 -3.33 12.63 -7.52
CA ASP A 291 -4.03 12.77 -8.81
C ASP A 291 -5.09 13.89 -8.86
N ALA A 292 -5.41 14.52 -7.72
CA ALA A 292 -6.53 15.47 -7.58
C ALA A 292 -6.15 16.75 -6.81
N ALA A 293 -4.99 17.34 -7.06
CA ALA A 293 -4.53 18.49 -6.27
C ALA A 293 -5.49 19.70 -6.30
N THR A 294 -6.06 20.07 -7.46
CA THR A 294 -6.81 21.34 -7.59
C THR A 294 -8.15 21.43 -6.84
N PRO A 295 -9.02 20.40 -6.76
CA PRO A 295 -10.24 20.46 -5.94
C PRO A 295 -9.95 20.40 -4.43
N MET A 296 -8.74 19.96 -4.03
CA MET A 296 -8.34 19.88 -2.62
C MET A 296 -7.90 21.22 -2.03
N TYR A 297 -7.71 22.26 -2.87
CA TYR A 297 -7.41 23.62 -2.43
C TYR A 297 -8.62 24.40 -1.90
N GLU A 298 -9.84 23.85 -2.01
CA GLU A 298 -11.00 24.45 -1.37
C GLU A 298 -10.83 24.50 0.15
N HIS A 299 -11.17 25.63 0.77
CA HIS A 299 -11.04 25.81 2.23
C HIS A 299 -11.73 24.69 3.03
N SER A 300 -12.89 24.20 2.56
CA SER A 300 -13.61 23.12 3.24
C SER A 300 -12.91 21.75 3.16
N SER A 301 -12.10 21.53 2.12
CA SER A 301 -11.27 20.34 1.93
C SER A 301 -9.99 20.42 2.76
N LEU A 302 -9.32 21.58 2.76
CA LEU A 302 -8.13 21.84 3.57
C LEU A 302 -8.40 21.69 5.07
N GLU A 303 -9.53 22.18 5.58
CA GLU A 303 -9.90 21.99 6.99
C GLU A 303 -10.14 20.52 7.36
N ILE A 304 -10.68 19.70 6.45
CA ILE A 304 -10.84 18.26 6.69
C ILE A 304 -9.48 17.56 6.71
N LEU A 305 -8.59 17.90 5.77
CA LEU A 305 -7.22 17.35 5.71
C LEU A 305 -6.43 17.68 7.00
N LEU A 306 -6.53 18.92 7.48
CA LEU A 306 -5.89 19.33 8.73
C LEU A 306 -6.51 18.62 9.94
N TRP A 307 -7.84 18.48 9.99
CA TRP A 307 -8.52 17.73 11.06
C TRP A 307 -8.09 16.25 11.12
N ILE A 308 -7.88 15.60 9.96
CA ILE A 308 -7.30 14.24 9.90
C ILE A 308 -5.89 14.24 10.51
N GLY A 309 -5.02 15.18 10.09
CA GLY A 309 -3.64 15.29 10.56
C GLY A 309 -3.51 15.58 12.06
N GLU A 310 -4.32 16.49 12.58
CA GLU A 310 -4.35 16.87 14.00
C GLU A 310 -4.81 15.73 14.93
N SER A 311 -5.69 14.85 14.43
CA SER A 311 -6.23 13.72 15.21
C SER A 311 -5.42 12.41 15.08
N LEU A 312 -4.26 12.42 14.43
CA LEU A 312 -3.39 11.23 14.30
C LEU A 312 -2.93 10.65 15.64
N ASP A 313 -2.72 11.49 16.66
CA ASP A 313 -2.31 11.03 17.99
C ASP A 313 -3.42 10.28 18.74
N GLU A 314 -4.68 10.57 18.43
CA GLU A 314 -5.84 9.88 19.01
C GLU A 314 -6.11 8.54 18.31
N ARG A 315 -5.85 8.47 16.99
CA ARG A 315 -6.21 7.34 16.12
C ARG A 315 -5.28 6.12 16.19
N HIS A 316 -4.11 6.23 16.83
CA HIS A 316 -3.19 5.10 17.11
C HIS A 316 -2.77 4.24 15.89
N LEU A 317 -2.72 4.82 14.68
CA LEU A 317 -2.49 4.10 13.42
C LEU A 317 -1.15 3.33 13.36
N PRO A 318 -1.02 2.30 12.50
CA PRO A 318 0.28 1.80 12.04
C PRO A 318 1.14 2.95 11.47
N LEU A 319 2.46 2.86 11.58
CA LEU A 319 3.36 3.92 11.11
C LEU A 319 3.34 4.11 9.59
N GLU A 320 3.16 3.03 8.85
CA GLU A 320 3.06 3.04 7.38
C GLU A 320 1.79 3.77 6.90
N ASP A 321 0.68 3.62 7.63
CA ASP A 321 -0.57 4.32 7.35
C ASP A 321 -0.49 5.79 7.76
N GLU A 322 0.12 6.08 8.91
CA GLU A 322 0.40 7.44 9.37
C GLU A 322 1.31 8.19 8.38
N GLU A 323 2.34 7.52 7.84
CA GLU A 323 3.22 8.05 6.79
C GLU A 323 2.41 8.41 5.54
N LYS A 324 1.58 7.51 5.00
CA LYS A 324 0.72 7.81 3.83
C LYS A 324 -0.22 9.01 4.04
N VAL A 325 -0.82 9.13 5.23
CA VAL A 325 -1.71 10.27 5.56
C VAL A 325 -0.93 11.58 5.62
N VAL A 326 0.23 11.60 6.29
CA VAL A 326 1.09 12.79 6.37
C VAL A 326 1.65 13.16 4.99
N SER A 327 2.04 12.18 4.17
CA SER A 327 2.41 12.38 2.76
C SER A 327 1.30 13.07 1.99
N ALA A 328 0.07 12.55 2.06
CA ALA A 328 -1.08 13.07 1.32
C ALA A 328 -1.37 14.54 1.67
N ILE A 329 -1.43 14.87 2.96
CA ILE A 329 -1.65 16.25 3.45
C ILE A 329 -0.48 17.15 3.02
N THR A 330 0.76 16.68 3.18
CA THR A 330 1.95 17.47 2.84
C THR A 330 2.04 17.79 1.35
N LEU A 331 1.67 16.85 0.46
CA LEU A 331 1.61 17.08 -0.98
C LEU A 331 0.63 18.23 -1.32
N ILE A 332 -0.60 18.19 -0.80
CA ILE A 332 -1.59 19.25 -1.03
C ILE A 332 -1.12 20.60 -0.48
N LEU A 333 -0.54 20.64 0.72
CA LEU A 333 -0.01 21.88 1.31
C LEU A 333 1.25 22.38 0.57
N GLY A 334 2.05 21.48 0.02
CA GLY A 334 3.19 21.76 -0.84
C GLY A 334 2.78 22.57 -2.06
N SER A 335 1.83 22.03 -2.82
CA SER A 335 1.40 22.61 -4.11
C SER A 335 0.48 23.85 -4.00
N LEU A 336 0.25 24.39 -2.79
CA LEU A 336 -0.57 25.60 -2.60
C LEU A 336 0.08 26.86 -3.22
N PRO A 337 -0.68 27.69 -3.97
CA PRO A 337 -0.12 28.86 -4.65
C PRO A 337 0.16 30.06 -3.72
N SER A 338 -0.42 30.10 -2.52
CA SER A 338 -0.19 31.18 -1.55
C SER A 338 0.86 30.75 -0.53
N LYS A 339 2.06 31.37 -0.59
CA LYS A 339 3.15 31.16 0.37
C LYS A 339 2.70 31.39 1.82
N GLU A 340 1.94 32.46 2.08
CA GLU A 340 1.45 32.78 3.43
C GLU A 340 0.49 31.70 3.98
N LEU A 341 -0.46 31.24 3.15
CA LEU A 341 -1.37 30.16 3.54
C LEU A 341 -0.61 28.85 3.77
N LYS A 342 0.30 28.48 2.85
CA LYS A 342 1.18 27.31 2.99
C LYS A 342 1.92 27.33 4.32
N ASN A 343 2.50 28.46 4.72
CA ASN A 343 3.24 28.59 5.98
C ASN A 343 2.36 28.38 7.21
N ASN A 344 1.20 29.04 7.24
CA ASN A 344 0.26 28.94 8.36
C ASN A 344 -0.30 27.51 8.52
N LEU A 345 -0.62 26.83 7.41
CA LEU A 345 -1.16 25.47 7.45
C LEU A 345 -0.09 24.41 7.74
N LEU A 346 1.14 24.56 7.21
CA LEU A 346 2.26 23.69 7.58
C LEU A 346 2.62 23.86 9.07
N ALA A 347 2.65 25.09 9.58
CA ALA A 347 2.89 25.37 11.01
C ALA A 347 1.83 24.70 11.91
N ARG A 348 0.55 24.77 11.52
CA ARG A 348 -0.55 24.08 12.20
C ARG A 348 -0.35 22.55 12.21
N LEU A 349 0.03 21.96 11.09
CA LEU A 349 0.26 20.51 10.96
C LEU A 349 1.46 20.00 11.80
N VAL A 350 2.56 20.77 11.90
CA VAL A 350 3.74 20.36 12.69
C VAL A 350 3.64 20.68 14.17
N SER A 351 2.73 21.58 14.59
CA SER A 351 2.59 22.02 15.98
C SER A 351 2.41 20.85 16.98
N PRO A 352 1.54 19.84 16.73
CA PRO A 352 1.42 18.69 17.62
C PRO A 352 2.72 17.86 17.72
N CYS A 353 3.47 17.74 16.63
CA CYS A 353 4.74 17.02 16.59
C CYS A 353 5.79 17.70 17.47
N TYR A 354 5.90 19.02 17.35
CA TYR A 354 6.78 19.84 18.18
C TYR A 354 6.36 19.85 19.66
N GLU A 355 5.06 19.85 19.96
CA GLU A 355 4.56 19.75 21.33
C GLU A 355 4.86 18.37 21.95
N ALA A 356 4.69 17.28 21.20
CA ALA A 356 4.97 15.92 21.65
C ALA A 356 6.45 15.71 22.00
N ILE A 357 7.36 16.22 21.17
CA ILE A 357 8.81 16.18 21.43
C ILE A 357 9.19 17.15 22.56
N GLY A 358 8.60 18.35 22.58
CA GLY A 358 8.83 19.35 23.64
C GLY A 358 8.46 18.86 25.04
N LYS A 359 7.32 18.15 25.18
CA LYS A 359 6.89 17.50 26.44
C LYS A 359 7.89 16.47 26.97
N LEU A 360 8.71 15.87 26.10
CA LEU A 360 9.73 14.91 26.49
C LEU A 360 11.04 15.59 26.93
N ILE A 361 11.37 16.79 26.42
CA ILE A 361 12.66 17.46 26.67
C ILE A 361 12.55 18.58 27.74
N ASP A 362 11.35 18.85 28.27
CA ASP A 362 11.14 19.85 29.32
C ASP A 362 11.81 19.42 30.64
N GLU A 363 12.85 20.16 31.05
CA GLU A 363 13.71 19.93 32.23
C GLU A 363 12.91 19.71 33.54
N ASN A 364 11.67 20.22 33.60
CA ASN A 364 10.80 20.06 34.76
C ASN A 364 10.26 18.63 34.94
N GLN A 365 10.35 17.75 33.93
CA GLN A 365 9.77 16.41 33.97
C GLN A 365 10.76 15.28 34.33
N ASP A 366 12.07 15.50 34.24
CA ASP A 366 13.10 14.46 34.47
C ASP A 366 12.98 13.75 35.83
N HIS A 367 12.61 14.49 36.88
CA HIS A 367 12.40 13.94 38.21
C HIS A 367 11.06 13.18 38.37
N SER A 368 10.07 13.44 37.52
CA SER A 368 8.75 12.80 37.52
C SER A 368 8.75 11.51 36.71
N LEU A 369 9.34 11.55 35.50
CA LEU A 369 9.33 10.43 34.55
C LEU A 369 10.08 9.20 35.05
N ARG A 370 11.14 9.40 35.86
CA ARG A 370 11.88 8.31 36.54
C ARG A 370 11.03 7.48 37.50
N HIS A 371 9.84 7.96 37.91
CA HIS A 371 8.94 7.24 38.82
C HIS A 371 7.72 6.58 38.16
N ASN A 372 7.44 6.81 36.86
CA ASN A 372 6.35 6.13 36.16
C ASN A 372 6.74 5.66 34.73
N PRO A 373 7.12 4.38 34.55
CA PRO A 373 7.55 3.86 33.25
C PRO A 373 6.43 3.88 32.20
N ALA A 374 5.15 3.82 32.60
CA ALA A 374 4.03 3.89 31.65
C ALA A 374 3.95 5.27 30.99
N SER A 375 3.97 6.35 31.77
CA SER A 375 3.96 7.72 31.25
C SER A 375 5.20 8.04 30.41
N TYR A 376 6.38 7.56 30.81
CA TYR A 376 7.59 7.71 30.01
C TYR A 376 7.48 6.99 28.65
N SER A 377 6.91 5.78 28.62
CA SER A 377 6.71 5.03 27.36
C SER A 377 5.73 5.75 26.41
N GLN A 378 4.66 6.36 26.95
CA GLN A 378 3.68 7.13 26.17
C GLN A 378 4.32 8.37 25.55
N LEU A 379 5.05 9.17 26.35
CA LEU A 379 5.74 10.37 25.86
C LEU A 379 6.84 10.03 24.85
N THR A 380 7.62 8.98 25.10
CA THR A 380 8.63 8.49 24.15
C THR A 380 7.99 8.06 22.83
N ASN A 381 6.86 7.36 22.87
CA ASN A 381 6.14 6.94 21.66
C ASN A 381 5.52 8.12 20.90
N ALA A 382 5.00 9.12 21.61
CA ALA A 382 4.48 10.36 21.01
C ALA A 382 5.60 11.17 20.33
N ALA A 383 6.72 11.40 21.00
CA ALA A 383 7.89 12.05 20.42
C ALA A 383 8.45 11.29 19.21
N ARG A 384 8.51 9.95 19.30
CA ARG A 384 8.91 9.07 18.19
C ARG A 384 7.99 9.19 16.97
N ARG A 385 6.66 9.24 17.16
CA ARG A 385 5.69 9.52 16.07
C ARG A 385 5.88 10.93 15.52
N GLY A 386 5.96 11.95 16.38
CA GLY A 386 6.21 13.33 15.97
C GLY A 386 7.46 13.48 15.10
N LEU A 387 8.57 12.83 15.46
CA LEU A 387 9.79 12.77 14.62
C LEU A 387 9.51 12.09 13.28
N HIS A 388 8.80 10.96 13.26
CA HIS A 388 8.45 10.26 12.02
C HIS A 388 7.64 11.16 11.06
N ARG A 389 6.61 11.84 11.58
CA ARG A 389 5.76 12.77 10.80
C ARG A 389 6.57 13.94 10.24
N LEU A 390 7.44 14.55 11.06
CA LEU A 390 8.35 15.61 10.62
C LEU A 390 9.26 15.13 9.48
N GLY A 391 9.83 13.93 9.62
CA GLY A 391 10.63 13.29 8.57
C GLY A 391 9.86 13.16 7.25
N THR A 392 8.72 12.47 7.28
CA THR A 392 7.84 12.31 6.10
C THR A 392 7.50 13.66 5.46
N LEU A 393 7.12 14.67 6.26
CA LEU A 393 6.80 16.01 5.78
C LEU A 393 7.97 16.65 5.01
N PHE A 394 9.19 16.59 5.54
CA PHE A 394 10.33 17.17 4.83
C PHE A 394 10.64 16.44 3.53
N SER A 395 10.52 15.10 3.48
CA SER A 395 10.80 14.33 2.27
C SER A 395 9.93 14.72 1.07
N HIS A 396 8.68 15.12 1.30
CA HIS A 396 7.78 15.60 0.23
C HIS A 396 7.99 17.06 -0.16
N LEU A 397 8.34 17.93 0.78
CA LEU A 397 8.64 19.34 0.48
C LEU A 397 9.92 19.50 -0.35
N SER A 398 10.91 18.60 -0.19
CA SER A 398 12.15 18.62 -0.97
C SER A 398 11.94 18.36 -2.47
N THR A 399 10.93 17.57 -2.85
CA THR A 399 10.67 17.21 -4.26
C THR A 399 10.14 18.35 -5.14
N GLU A 400 9.56 19.41 -4.58
CA GLU A 400 9.03 20.55 -5.35
C GLU A 400 10.07 21.67 -5.59
N SER A 401 11.13 21.76 -4.75
CA SER A 401 12.05 22.90 -4.73
C SER A 401 13.20 22.76 -5.75
N SER A 402 12.87 22.71 -7.05
CA SER A 402 13.87 22.68 -8.14
C SER A 402 14.03 24.00 -8.89
N ALA A 403 13.38 25.09 -8.46
CA ALA A 403 13.36 26.37 -9.17
C ALA A 403 13.29 27.60 -8.25
N GLY A 404 14.46 28.11 -7.85
CA GLY A 404 14.63 29.47 -7.33
C GLY A 404 15.18 29.55 -5.91
N SER A 405 16.36 30.16 -5.76
CA SER A 405 16.90 30.55 -4.46
C SER A 405 16.16 31.78 -3.94
N ASP A 406 15.20 31.59 -3.04
CA ASP A 406 14.47 32.66 -2.36
C ASP A 406 14.67 32.51 -0.84
N VAL A 407 14.95 33.61 -0.14
CA VAL A 407 15.36 33.57 1.28
C VAL A 407 14.18 33.26 2.20
N ASP A 408 12.95 33.47 1.71
CA ASP A 408 11.69 33.19 2.39
C ASP A 408 11.14 31.77 2.09
N ASP A 409 12.01 30.77 1.89
CA ASP A 409 11.58 29.37 1.72
C ASP A 409 10.96 28.84 3.04
N PRO A 410 9.69 28.39 3.03
CA PRO A 410 9.04 27.80 4.21
C PRO A 410 9.82 26.63 4.82
N LEU A 411 10.53 25.87 3.97
CA LEU A 411 11.37 24.74 4.36
C LEU A 411 12.50 25.20 5.29
N VAL A 412 13.17 26.30 4.96
CA VAL A 412 14.31 26.82 5.74
C VAL A 412 13.88 27.28 7.13
N ALA A 413 12.72 27.92 7.24
CA ALA A 413 12.14 28.31 8.53
C ALA A 413 11.77 27.10 9.39
N LEU A 414 11.13 26.08 8.80
CA LEU A 414 10.78 24.83 9.49
C LEU A 414 12.03 24.05 9.93
N LEU A 415 13.04 23.94 9.06
CA LEU A 415 14.33 23.31 9.38
C LEU A 415 15.05 24.02 10.54
N GLY A 416 15.00 25.35 10.60
CA GLY A 416 15.57 26.12 11.71
C GLY A 416 14.94 25.79 13.06
N VAL A 417 13.61 25.71 13.12
CA VAL A 417 12.87 25.31 14.34
C VAL A 417 13.14 23.84 14.70
N PHE A 418 13.12 22.95 13.71
CA PHE A 418 13.39 21.53 13.88
C PHE A 418 14.81 21.25 14.39
N TRP A 419 15.82 21.96 13.87
CA TRP A 419 17.20 21.83 14.31
C TRP A 419 17.37 22.21 15.78
N GLN A 420 16.80 23.35 16.21
CA GLN A 420 16.82 23.78 17.62
C GLN A 420 16.16 22.77 18.57
N MET A 421 15.18 22.02 18.09
CA MET A 421 14.57 20.93 18.85
C MET A 421 15.45 19.68 18.89
N LEU A 422 16.06 19.30 17.77
CA LEU A 422 17.00 18.17 17.70
C LEU A 422 18.25 18.40 18.55
N GLU A 423 18.80 19.61 18.59
CA GLU A 423 19.94 19.95 19.46
C GLU A 423 19.63 19.65 20.92
N LYS A 424 18.46 20.08 21.42
CA LYS A 424 18.01 19.79 22.79
C LYS A 424 17.76 18.29 23.00
N LEU A 425 17.16 17.61 22.01
CA LEU A 425 16.93 16.16 22.09
C LEU A 425 18.24 15.37 22.18
N PHE A 426 19.25 15.70 21.36
CA PHE A 426 20.56 15.07 21.37
C PHE A 426 21.38 15.40 22.65
N GLN A 427 21.07 16.49 23.34
CA GLN A 427 21.66 16.85 24.64
C GLN A 427 20.95 16.17 25.83
N SER A 428 19.73 15.66 25.66
CA SER A 428 18.94 15.00 26.71
C SER A 428 19.41 13.57 27.01
N GLU A 429 19.16 13.06 28.23
CA GLU A 429 19.41 11.65 28.57
C GLU A 429 18.57 10.67 27.73
N HIS A 430 17.44 11.13 27.16
CA HIS A 430 16.50 10.27 26.44
C HIS A 430 17.02 9.75 25.10
N ILE A 431 18.06 10.38 24.53
CA ILE A 431 18.67 9.90 23.27
C ILE A 431 19.32 8.51 23.40
N GLY A 432 19.61 8.06 24.63
CA GLY A 432 20.05 6.70 24.90
C GLY A 432 19.03 5.62 24.50
N ASN A 433 17.78 5.98 24.23
CA ASN A 433 16.80 5.08 23.64
C ASN A 433 17.05 4.90 22.13
N ALA A 434 17.41 3.67 21.74
CA ALA A 434 17.71 3.30 20.35
C ALA A 434 16.56 3.62 19.37
N ILE A 435 15.31 3.49 19.80
CA ILE A 435 14.14 3.75 18.95
C ILE A 435 13.96 5.25 18.72
N LEU A 436 14.19 6.07 19.75
CA LEU A 436 14.07 7.53 19.67
C LEU A 436 15.22 8.14 18.87
N SER A 437 16.46 7.67 19.07
CA SER A 437 17.62 8.07 18.28
C SER A 437 17.49 7.64 16.82
N MET A 438 17.01 6.42 16.53
CA MET A 438 16.70 6.00 15.16
C MET A 438 15.62 6.89 14.52
N ALA A 439 14.55 7.24 15.24
CA ALA A 439 13.52 8.15 14.74
C ALA A 439 14.06 9.56 14.50
N ALA A 440 14.90 10.09 15.38
CA ALA A 440 15.56 11.39 15.22
C ALA A 440 16.52 11.39 14.02
N CYS A 441 17.32 10.33 13.86
CA CYS A 441 18.21 10.16 12.72
C CYS A 441 17.44 9.92 11.41
N ARG A 442 16.31 9.21 11.41
CA ARG A 442 15.43 9.09 10.24
C ARG A 442 14.79 10.43 9.89
N ALA A 443 14.24 11.15 10.86
CA ALA A 443 13.60 12.44 10.65
C ALA A 443 14.59 13.49 10.14
N LEU A 444 15.77 13.57 10.78
CA LEU A 444 16.88 14.38 10.30
C LEU A 444 17.33 13.90 8.92
N SER A 445 17.48 12.59 8.69
CA SER A 445 17.85 12.07 7.37
C SER A 445 16.82 12.41 6.31
N GLN A 446 15.51 12.38 6.59
CA GLN A 446 14.46 12.76 5.64
C GLN A 446 14.44 14.29 5.40
N ALA A 447 14.65 15.08 6.45
CA ALA A 447 14.88 16.53 6.38
C ALA A 447 16.11 16.93 5.56
N ILE A 448 17.09 16.03 5.56
CA ILE A 448 18.39 16.21 4.93
C ILE A 448 18.48 15.39 3.64
N GLN A 449 17.48 14.59 3.19
CA GLN A 449 17.67 13.36 2.37
C GLN A 449 18.15 13.53 0.93
N SER A 450 18.63 14.72 0.60
CA SER A 450 19.91 14.87 -0.08
C SER A 450 21.14 14.70 0.85
N SER A 451 21.21 13.73 1.82
CA SER A 451 22.44 13.31 2.57
C SER A 451 22.34 12.04 3.46
N ALA A 452 23.38 11.54 4.18
CA ALA A 452 24.81 11.94 4.36
C ALA A 452 25.70 11.65 3.14
N SER A 453 25.39 10.56 2.45
CA SER A 453 25.82 10.24 1.09
C SER A 453 25.66 11.46 0.19
N ILE A 454 24.43 11.94 0.09
CA ILE A 454 24.08 12.97 -0.86
C ILE A 454 24.54 14.39 -0.40
N LEU A 455 24.94 14.65 0.88
CA LEU A 455 25.66 15.91 1.24
C LEU A 455 27.01 15.93 0.52
N ILE A 456 27.62 14.76 0.40
CA ILE A 456 28.88 14.58 -0.32
C ILE A 456 28.62 14.54 -1.83
N GLU A 457 27.46 14.09 -2.33
CA GLU A 457 27.06 14.24 -3.74
C GLU A 457 26.82 15.71 -4.14
N GLU A 458 26.05 16.47 -3.35
CA GLU A 458 25.65 17.87 -3.59
C GLU A 458 26.74 18.89 -3.25
N PHE A 459 27.44 18.71 -2.12
CA PHE A 459 28.41 19.66 -1.58
C PHE A 459 29.84 19.10 -1.49
N GLY A 460 30.07 17.80 -1.64
CA GLY A 460 31.43 17.21 -1.60
C GLY A 460 32.32 17.62 -2.77
N SER A 461 31.74 18.16 -3.85
CA SER A 461 32.48 18.84 -4.91
C SER A 461 32.87 20.28 -4.60
N ARG A 462 32.39 20.86 -3.49
CA ARG A 462 32.71 22.23 -3.06
C ARG A 462 33.84 22.18 -2.02
N GLU A 463 34.95 22.82 -2.34
CA GLU A 463 36.17 22.85 -1.53
C GLU A 463 35.93 23.35 -0.09
N GLU A 464 35.06 24.36 0.06
CA GLU A 464 34.65 24.99 1.32
C GLU A 464 34.17 23.99 2.39
N TYR A 465 33.50 22.91 1.99
CA TYR A 465 32.94 21.90 2.90
C TYR A 465 33.85 20.68 3.08
N GLY A 466 34.99 20.62 2.37
CA GLY A 466 35.90 19.47 2.39
C GLY A 466 36.35 19.07 3.79
N HIS A 467 36.80 20.04 4.61
CA HIS A 467 37.25 19.79 5.99
C HIS A 467 36.13 19.24 6.89
N LEU A 468 34.87 19.67 6.67
CA LEU A 468 33.72 19.16 7.41
C LEU A 468 33.49 17.69 7.09
N PHE A 469 33.56 17.30 5.81
CA PHE A 469 33.39 15.89 5.41
C PHE A 469 34.52 14.99 5.91
N VAL A 470 35.78 15.46 5.90
CA VAL A 470 36.90 14.74 6.55
C VAL A 470 36.59 14.52 8.04
N SER A 471 36.14 15.56 8.75
CA SER A 471 35.85 15.50 10.19
C SER A 471 34.68 14.55 10.52
N ILE A 472 33.66 14.49 9.67
CA ILE A 472 32.53 13.56 9.79
C ILE A 472 33.01 12.12 9.56
N PHE A 473 33.73 11.87 8.47
CA PHE A 473 34.22 10.53 8.14
C PHE A 473 35.22 10.01 9.19
N GLU A 474 36.09 10.88 9.72
CA GLU A 474 36.97 10.57 10.83
C GLU A 474 36.17 10.13 12.07
N ARG A 475 35.14 10.90 12.45
CA ARG A 475 34.32 10.64 13.64
C ARG A 475 33.49 9.36 13.52
N PHE A 476 32.95 9.05 12.34
CA PHE A 476 32.27 7.77 12.10
C PHE A 476 33.25 6.59 12.11
N SER A 477 34.40 6.70 11.43
CA SER A 477 35.39 5.62 11.37
C SER A 477 36.03 5.30 12.71
N LYS A 478 36.17 6.31 13.59
CA LYS A 478 36.67 6.17 14.96
C LYS A 478 35.57 5.89 16.00
N SER A 479 34.32 5.72 15.59
CA SER A 479 33.24 5.35 16.51
C SER A 479 33.50 3.98 17.14
N THR A 480 33.03 3.78 18.38
CA THR A 480 33.20 2.52 19.11
C THR A 480 32.63 1.32 18.34
N SER A 481 31.48 1.49 17.69
CA SER A 481 30.80 0.44 16.91
C SER A 481 31.61 0.03 15.68
N ILE A 482 32.10 0.98 14.87
CA ILE A 482 32.95 0.67 13.70
C ILE A 482 34.31 0.11 14.14
N MET A 483 34.88 0.63 15.23
CA MET A 483 36.12 0.08 15.78
C MET A 483 35.96 -1.34 16.31
N ALA A 484 34.78 -1.73 16.82
CA ALA A 484 34.48 -3.09 17.27
C ALA A 484 34.39 -4.13 16.14
N LEU A 485 34.09 -3.73 14.90
CA LEU A 485 34.08 -4.60 13.70
C LEU A 485 35.49 -5.16 13.43
N THR A 486 35.84 -6.25 14.09
CA THR A 486 37.19 -6.86 14.11
C THR A 486 37.20 -8.30 13.61
N SER A 487 36.04 -8.89 13.37
CA SER A 487 35.85 -10.21 12.78
C SER A 487 34.50 -10.27 12.05
N SER A 488 34.37 -11.18 11.08
CA SER A 488 33.11 -11.40 10.34
C SER A 488 31.93 -11.73 11.26
N TYR A 489 32.17 -12.47 12.35
CA TYR A 489 31.15 -12.76 13.36
C TYR A 489 30.50 -11.49 13.95
N ILE A 490 31.27 -10.42 14.18
CA ILE A 490 30.72 -9.15 14.70
C ILE A 490 30.00 -8.40 13.58
N CYS A 491 30.48 -8.50 12.33
CA CYS A 491 29.77 -7.96 11.15
C CYS A 491 28.40 -8.64 10.94
N ASP A 492 28.29 -9.93 11.23
CA ASP A 492 27.03 -10.70 11.17
C ASP A 492 26.07 -10.41 12.33
N GLN A 493 26.56 -9.84 13.44
CA GLN A 493 25.72 -9.35 14.56
C GLN A 493 25.16 -7.94 14.29
N GLU A 494 25.90 -7.11 13.53
CA GLU A 494 25.58 -5.69 13.26
C GLU A 494 25.52 -5.40 11.75
N PRO A 495 24.70 -6.12 10.95
CA PRO A 495 24.73 -6.03 9.49
C PRO A 495 24.33 -4.65 8.95
N ASP A 496 23.35 -4.00 9.57
CA ASP A 496 22.83 -2.70 9.12
C ASP A 496 23.88 -1.59 9.30
N LEU A 497 24.67 -1.65 10.37
CA LEU A 497 25.79 -0.75 10.62
C LEU A 497 26.87 -0.91 9.55
N VAL A 498 27.18 -2.15 9.17
CA VAL A 498 28.16 -2.45 8.11
C VAL A 498 27.69 -1.91 6.76
N GLU A 499 26.42 -2.14 6.41
CA GLU A 499 25.82 -1.65 5.18
C GLU A 499 25.79 -0.12 5.12
N ALA A 500 25.31 0.55 6.18
CA ALA A 500 25.30 2.00 6.28
C ALA A 500 26.69 2.62 6.15
N PHE A 501 27.70 2.07 6.85
CA PHE A 501 29.07 2.57 6.80
C PHE A 501 29.72 2.37 5.44
N ALA A 502 29.57 1.20 4.83
CA ALA A 502 30.13 0.91 3.50
C ALA A 502 29.46 1.75 2.39
N ASN A 503 28.15 2.00 2.48
CA ASN A 503 27.44 2.90 1.59
C ASN A 503 27.93 4.35 1.75
N PHE A 504 28.02 4.86 2.98
CA PHE A 504 28.58 6.19 3.26
C PHE A 504 30.00 6.36 2.71
N ALA A 505 30.90 5.42 3.01
CA ALA A 505 32.29 5.48 2.56
C ALA A 505 32.43 5.36 1.04
N SER A 506 31.56 4.58 0.38
CA SER A 506 31.49 4.50 -1.09
C SER A 506 31.20 5.85 -1.71
N ILE A 507 30.26 6.59 -1.13
CA ILE A 507 29.79 7.86 -1.68
C ILE A 507 30.77 8.99 -1.36
N PHE A 508 31.43 8.94 -0.19
CA PHE A 508 32.60 9.77 0.12
C PHE A 508 33.66 9.68 -0.98
N ILE A 509 34.06 8.46 -1.38
CA ILE A 509 35.03 8.22 -2.47
C ILE A 509 34.54 8.75 -3.83
N ARG A 510 33.26 8.59 -4.16
CA ARG A 510 32.73 8.96 -5.48
C ARG A 510 32.72 10.47 -5.70
N CYS A 511 32.38 11.24 -4.67
CA CYS A 511 31.91 12.61 -4.85
C CYS A 511 32.84 13.69 -4.28
N SER A 512 33.70 13.33 -3.33
CA SER A 512 34.71 14.23 -2.76
C SER A 512 35.80 14.59 -3.77
N LEU A 513 36.33 15.82 -3.68
CA LEU A 513 37.49 16.25 -4.46
C LEU A 513 38.74 15.42 -4.13
N LYS A 514 39.66 15.27 -5.10
CA LYS A 514 40.91 14.49 -4.93
C LYS A 514 41.74 14.93 -3.73
N GLU A 515 41.76 16.22 -3.44
CA GLU A 515 42.49 16.79 -2.30
C GLU A 515 41.87 16.35 -0.96
N VAL A 516 40.54 16.33 -0.86
CA VAL A 516 39.79 15.82 0.30
C VAL A 516 40.06 14.32 0.49
N LEU A 517 40.11 13.55 -0.59
CA LEU A 517 40.47 12.12 -0.55
C LEU A 517 41.92 11.90 -0.08
N VAL A 518 42.88 12.72 -0.53
CA VAL A 518 44.29 12.66 -0.10
C VAL A 518 44.43 12.97 1.39
N VAL A 519 43.76 14.02 1.89
CA VAL A 519 43.74 14.34 3.33
C VAL A 519 43.08 13.21 4.15
N SER A 520 42.14 12.47 3.56
CA SER A 520 41.43 11.36 4.21
C SER A 520 42.19 10.03 4.18
N GLY A 521 43.43 9.97 3.68
CA GLY A 521 44.13 8.71 3.38
C GLY A 521 44.18 7.70 4.52
N SER A 522 44.47 8.13 5.74
CA SER A 522 44.51 7.25 6.93
C SER A 522 43.12 6.76 7.38
N ILE A 523 42.07 7.53 7.10
CA ILE A 523 40.67 7.17 7.40
C ILE A 523 40.17 6.15 6.36
N LEU A 524 40.53 6.36 5.10
CA LEU A 524 40.26 5.41 4.01
C LEU A 524 40.98 4.08 4.22
N GLU A 525 42.25 4.08 4.65
CA GLU A 525 42.99 2.85 4.96
C GLU A 525 42.29 2.04 6.07
N LEU A 526 41.92 2.68 7.18
CA LEU A 526 41.14 2.05 8.25
C LEU A 526 39.80 1.50 7.72
N SER A 527 39.10 2.28 6.90
CA SER A 527 37.81 1.89 6.31
C SER A 527 37.92 0.69 5.38
N PHE A 528 38.97 0.61 4.56
CA PHE A 528 39.24 -0.55 3.70
C PHE A 528 39.62 -1.79 4.52
N GLN A 529 40.38 -1.65 5.62
CA GLN A 529 40.66 -2.75 6.54
C GLN A 529 39.35 -3.30 7.15
N LYS A 530 38.43 -2.42 7.56
CA LYS A 530 37.11 -2.81 8.07
C LYS A 530 36.28 -3.52 6.98
N ALA A 531 36.20 -2.93 5.79
CA ALA A 531 35.45 -3.50 4.68
C ALA A 531 35.98 -4.88 4.23
N ALA A 532 37.29 -5.10 4.23
CA ALA A 532 37.89 -6.39 3.92
C ALA A 532 37.44 -7.50 4.89
N ILE A 533 37.24 -7.17 6.17
CA ILE A 533 36.65 -8.09 7.16
C ILE A 533 35.16 -8.31 6.82
N CYS A 534 34.41 -7.25 6.58
CA CYS A 534 32.98 -7.29 6.26
C CYS A 534 32.65 -8.10 4.98
N CYS A 535 33.54 -8.13 3.98
CA CYS A 535 33.42 -8.98 2.79
C CYS A 535 33.34 -10.49 3.10
N THR A 536 33.70 -10.90 4.33
CA THR A 536 33.65 -12.31 4.79
C THR A 536 32.48 -12.60 5.75
N ALA A 537 31.58 -11.63 5.94
CA ALA A 537 30.31 -11.82 6.64
C ALA A 537 29.37 -12.77 5.86
N MET A 538 28.54 -13.53 6.56
CA MET A 538 27.48 -14.34 5.94
C MET A 538 26.25 -13.50 5.56
N HIS A 539 26.03 -12.35 6.19
CA HIS A 539 24.92 -11.47 5.86
C HIS A 539 25.08 -10.85 4.46
N ARG A 540 24.13 -11.16 3.56
CA ARG A 540 24.20 -10.80 2.13
C ARG A 540 24.29 -9.29 1.88
N GLY A 541 23.50 -8.47 2.58
CA GLY A 541 23.51 -7.01 2.39
C GLY A 541 24.86 -6.39 2.78
N ALA A 542 25.32 -6.74 3.99
CA ALA A 542 26.59 -6.28 4.56
C ALA A 542 27.81 -6.66 3.68
N ALA A 543 27.87 -7.91 3.22
CA ALA A 543 28.95 -8.37 2.33
C ALA A 543 28.91 -7.68 0.95
N LEU A 544 27.71 -7.49 0.36
CA LEU A 544 27.56 -6.78 -0.92
C LEU A 544 27.93 -5.30 -0.81
N ALA A 545 27.51 -4.60 0.26
CA ALA A 545 27.87 -3.21 0.51
C ALA A 545 29.39 -3.04 0.69
N ALA A 546 30.03 -3.93 1.47
CA ALA A 546 31.48 -3.94 1.64
C ALA A 546 32.23 -4.20 0.31
N MET A 547 31.78 -5.17 -0.50
CA MET A 547 32.36 -5.42 -1.82
C MET A 547 32.15 -4.26 -2.81
N SER A 548 31.00 -3.58 -2.76
CA SER A 548 30.71 -2.37 -3.53
C SER A 548 31.67 -1.23 -3.17
N PHE A 549 31.95 -1.03 -1.88
CA PHE A 549 32.93 -0.07 -1.38
C PHE A 549 34.36 -0.42 -1.80
N MET A 550 34.80 -1.67 -1.63
CA MET A 550 36.12 -2.15 -2.08
C MET A 550 36.31 -1.99 -3.60
N SER A 551 35.24 -2.09 -4.38
CA SER A 551 35.23 -1.91 -5.84
C SER A 551 35.05 -0.46 -6.28
N CYS A 552 34.86 0.46 -5.33
CA CYS A 552 34.50 1.84 -5.60
C CYS A 552 35.68 2.62 -6.21
N LYS A 553 35.38 3.42 -7.24
CA LYS A 553 36.35 4.30 -7.90
C LYS A 553 35.91 5.76 -7.71
N SER A 554 36.89 6.66 -7.57
CA SER A 554 36.64 8.10 -7.66
C SER A 554 35.96 8.42 -8.99
N GLY A 555 34.88 9.21 -8.96
CA GLY A 555 34.14 9.61 -10.16
C GLY A 555 34.81 10.73 -10.97
N LYS A 556 35.95 11.25 -10.48
CA LYS A 556 36.71 12.38 -11.02
C LYS A 556 38.20 12.09 -11.05
#